data_AF-A0AAE0H1I1-F1
#
_entry.id   AF-A0AAE0H1I1-F1
#
_cell.length_a   1.000
_cell.length_b   1.000
_cell.length_c   1.000
_cell.angle_alpha   90.00
_cell.angle_beta   90.00
_cell.angle_gamma   90.00
#
_symmetry.space_group_name_H-M   'P 1'
#
loop_
_entity.id
_entity.type
_entity.pdbx_description
1 polymer ?
#
loop_
_entity_poly.entity_id
_entity_poly.type
_entity_poly.pdbx_seq_one_letter_code
_entity_poly.pdbx_strand_id
1 'polypeptide(L)' 'MSDTRRTLFPIAHPRQFKFYKKALASFWTTEEVDLTEDRAHFQGLTEEERGFVRMVLGFFASADS' A
#
# COMPACT_ATOMS: atom_id res chain seq x y z
N MET A 1 -12.20 -35.18 -2.49
CA MET A 1 -10.95 -35.62 -3.16
C MET A 1 -9.91 -34.53 -2.94
N SER A 2 -8.74 -34.92 -2.44
CA SER A 2 -7.66 -34.04 -1.98
C SER A 2 -7.13 -33.12 -3.08
N ASP A 3 -7.28 -31.80 -2.91
CA ASP A 3 -6.71 -30.79 -3.80
C ASP A 3 -5.24 -30.51 -3.40
N THR A 4 -4.34 -31.43 -3.74
CA THR A 4 -2.92 -31.36 -3.37
C THR A 4 -2.06 -30.89 -4.54
N ARG A 5 -2.34 -29.68 -5.04
CA ARG A 5 -1.45 -28.99 -5.98
C ARG A 5 -0.30 -28.31 -5.22
N ARG A 6 0.88 -28.92 -5.24
CA ARG A 6 2.08 -28.40 -4.56
C ARG A 6 2.99 -27.54 -5.45
N THR A 7 2.71 -27.46 -6.75
CA THR A 7 3.52 -26.72 -7.71
C THR A 7 2.72 -25.60 -8.37
N LEU A 8 3.38 -24.47 -8.63
CA LEU A 8 2.76 -23.33 -9.31
C LEU A 8 2.53 -23.59 -10.80
N PHE A 9 3.32 -24.44 -11.45
CA PHE A 9 3.15 -24.76 -12.86
C PHE A 9 2.53 -26.15 -13.07
N PRO A 10 1.71 -26.33 -14.12
CA PRO A 10 1.23 -25.32 -15.08
C PRO A 10 0.14 -24.40 -14.49
N ILE A 11 0.12 -23.10 -14.83
CA ILE A 11 -0.81 -22.11 -14.25
C ILE A 11 -2.28 -22.53 -14.51
N ALA A 12 -3.04 -22.84 -13.46
CA ALA A 12 -4.47 -23.19 -13.59
C ALA A 12 -5.38 -21.97 -13.83
N HIS A 13 -4.95 -20.79 -13.38
CA HIS A 13 -5.77 -19.59 -13.34
C HIS A 13 -5.03 -18.39 -13.96
N PRO A 14 -4.94 -18.30 -15.30
CA PRO A 14 -4.12 -17.29 -15.98
C PRO A 14 -4.53 -15.85 -15.69
N ARG A 15 -5.83 -15.58 -15.49
CA ARG A 15 -6.33 -14.23 -15.19
C ARG A 15 -5.87 -13.75 -13.81
N GLN A 16 -6.02 -14.61 -12.80
CA GLN A 16 -5.55 -14.34 -11.44
C GLN A 16 -4.03 -14.17 -11.41
N PHE A 17 -3.31 -15.03 -12.13
CA PHE A 17 -1.85 -14.93 -12.26
C PHE A 17 -1.41 -13.63 -12.94
N LYS A 18 -2.17 -13.13 -13.93
CA LYS A 18 -1.92 -11.81 -14.54
C LYS A 18 -2.07 -10.68 -13.53
N PHE A 19 -3.09 -10.70 -12.67
CA PHE A 19 -3.25 -9.70 -11.61
C PHE A 19 -2.17 -9.80 -10.53
N TYR A 20 -1.74 -11.01 -10.17
CA TYR A 20 -0.58 -11.21 -9.30
C TYR A 20 0.69 -10.59 -9.89
N LYS A 21 0.96 -10.83 -11.19
CA LYS A 21 2.11 -10.20 -11.87
C LYS A 21 1.98 -8.69 -11.94
N LYS A 22 0.76 -8.16 -12.09
CA LYS A 22 0.50 -6.71 -12.01
C LYS A 22 0.82 -6.16 -10.62
N ALA A 23 0.38 -6.83 -9.55
CA ALA A 23 0.70 -6.42 -8.17
C ALA A 23 2.20 -6.47 -7.89
N LEU A 24 2.92 -7.51 -8.35
CA LEU A 24 4.38 -7.58 -8.25
C LEU A 24 5.08 -6.44 -8.98
N ALA A 25 4.57 -6.03 -10.14
CA ALA A 25 5.10 -4.89 -10.90
C ALA A 25 4.80 -3.53 -10.23
N SER A 26 3.95 -3.50 -9.19
CA SER A 26 3.62 -2.31 -8.41
C SER A 26 4.20 -2.37 -6.99
N PHE A 27 5.20 -3.23 -6.77
CA PHE A 27 5.91 -3.28 -5.50
C PHE A 27 6.75 -2.01 -5.29
N TRP A 28 6.67 -1.44 -4.09
CA TRP A 28 7.46 -0.30 -3.64
C TRP A 28 7.74 -0.45 -2.14
N THR A 29 8.77 0.24 -1.67
CA THR A 29 9.21 0.27 -0.27
C THR A 29 9.01 1.65 0.33
N THR A 30 8.83 1.74 1.64
CA THR A 30 8.57 3.00 2.34
C THR A 30 9.67 4.05 2.13
N GLU A 31 10.90 3.60 1.95
CA GLU A 31 12.10 4.41 1.73
C GLU A 31 12.13 5.06 0.33
N GLU A 32 11.31 4.61 -0.61
CA GLU A 32 11.15 5.23 -1.93
C GLU A 32 10.31 6.53 -1.90
N VAL A 33 9.65 6.82 -0.77
CA VAL A 33 8.86 8.03 -0.58
C VAL A 33 9.67 9.05 0.21
N ASP A 34 10.10 10.12 -0.47
CA ASP A 34 10.81 11.24 0.16
C ASP A 34 9.83 12.17 0.89
N LEU A 35 10.05 12.35 2.20
CA LEU A 35 9.24 13.20 3.09
C LEU A 35 10.04 14.39 3.66
N THR A 36 11.21 14.70 3.09
CA THR A 36 12.14 15.71 3.62
C THR A 36 11.51 17.10 3.74
N GLU A 37 10.76 17.54 2.73
CA GLU A 37 10.10 18.86 2.68
C GLU A 37 8.73 18.88 3.37
N ASP A 38 8.08 17.72 3.50
CA ASP A 38 6.70 17.60 3.98
C ASP A 38 6.53 18.15 5.39
N ARG A 39 7.57 18.04 6.23
CA ARG A 39 7.54 18.58 7.59
C ARG A 39 7.40 20.11 7.61
N ALA A 40 8.09 20.81 6.71
CA ALA A 40 8.01 22.27 6.61
C ALA A 40 6.64 22.69 6.06
N HIS A 41 6.16 22.01 5.01
CA HIS A 41 4.83 22.25 4.46
C HIS A 41 3.72 22.02 5.48
N PHE A 42 3.81 20.93 6.25
CA PHE A 42 2.85 20.60 7.31
C PHE A 42 2.79 21.67 8.42
N GLN A 43 3.94 22.28 8.75
CA GLN A 43 4.00 23.39 9.71
C GLN A 43 3.38 24.69 9.16
N GLY A 44 3.39 24.88 7.85
CA GLY A 44 2.79 26.04 7.18
C GLY A 44 1.26 26.03 7.08
N LEU A 45 0.63 24.88 7.32
CA LEU A 45 -0.83 24.71 7.31
C LEU A 45 -1.52 25.45 8.48
N THR A 46 -2.84 25.66 8.38
CA THR A 46 -3.64 26.09 9.53
C THR A 46 -3.83 24.96 10.54
N GLU A 47 -4.32 25.26 11.75
CA GLU A 47 -4.57 24.20 12.73
C GLU A 47 -5.71 23.28 12.30
N GLU A 48 -6.74 23.81 11.63
CA GLU A 48 -7.85 23.03 11.08
C GLU A 48 -7.37 22.04 10.02
N GLU A 49 -6.50 22.49 9.10
CA GLU A 49 -5.91 21.66 8.05
C GLU A 49 -5.03 20.55 8.65
N ARG A 50 -4.16 20.89 9.61
CA ARG A 50 -3.35 19.88 10.32
C ARG A 50 -4.23 18.87 11.07
N GLY A 51 -5.29 19.35 11.72
CA GLY A 51 -6.25 18.50 12.43
C GLY A 51 -6.90 17.49 11.50
N PHE A 52 -7.34 17.93 10.32
CA PHE A 52 -7.90 17.06 9.29
C PHE A 52 -6.90 16.01 8.80
N VAL A 53 -5.68 16.42 8.45
CA VAL A 53 -4.62 15.49 7.98
C VAL A 53 -4.28 14.45 9.05
N ARG A 54 -4.14 14.85 10.33
CA ARG A 54 -3.89 13.91 11.43
C ARG A 54 -5.02 12.89 11.60
N MET A 55 -6.28 13.32 11.44
CA MET A 55 -7.43 12.42 11.53
C MET A 55 -7.40 11.36 10.41
N VAL A 56 -7.11 11.78 9.17
CA VAL A 56 -6.99 10.86 8.03
C VAL A 56 -5.83 9.88 8.23
N LEU A 57 -4.66 10.37 8.65
CA LEU A 57 -3.50 9.51 8.94
C LEU A 57 -3.79 8.52 10.07
N GLY A 58 -4.45 8.95 11.15
CA GLY A 58 -4.83 8.09 12.27
C GLY A 58 -5.82 6.99 11.88
N PHE A 59 -6.78 7.32 11.01
CA PHE A 59 -7.70 6.33 10.44
C PHE A 59 -6.95 5.26 9.63
N PHE A 60 -6.12 5.65 8.65
CA PHE A 60 -5.40 4.67 7.82
C PHE A 60 -4.38 3.86 8.61
N ALA A 61 -3.68 4.48 9.58
CA ALA A 61 -2.76 3.77 10.48
C ALA A 61 -3.44 2.68 11.32
N SER A 62 -4.75 2.84 11.62
CA SER A 62 -5.52 1.85 12.39
C SER A 62 -6.28 0.85 11.50
N ALA A 63 -6.55 1.22 10.24
CA ALA A 63 -7.29 0.36 9.31
C ALA A 63 -6.39 -0.71 8.68
N ASP A 64 -5.12 -0.37 8.42
CA ASP A 64 -4.14 -1.27 7.80
C ASP A 64 -3.28 -2.04 8.82
N SER A 65 -3.36 -1.70 10.12
CA SER A 65 -2.68 -2.39 11.22
C SER A 65 -3.30 -3.74 11.57
#